data_AF-Q2UWQ2-F1
#
_entry.id   AF-Q2UWQ2-F1
#
_cell.length_a   1.000
_cell.length_b   1.000
_cell.length_c   1.000
_cell.angle_alpha   90.00
_cell.angle_beta   90.00
_cell.angle_gamma   90.00
#
_symmetry.space_group_name_H-M   'P 1'
#
loop_
_entity.id
_entity.type
_entity.pdbx_description
1 polymer ?
#
loop_
_entity_poly.entity_id
_entity_poly.type
_entity_poly.pdbx_seq_one_letter_code
_entity_poly.pdbx_strand_id
1 'polypeptide(L)'
;TITVNGTSQNILSSLTFNKNQNISYKDIENKVKSVLYFNRGISDIDLRLSKQAEYTVHFKNGTKRVIDLKSGIYTADLINTSDIKAISVNVDTKKQPKDKAKANVQVPYTITVNGTSQNILSNLTFNKNQNISYKDLEGKVKSVLESNRGITDVDLRLSKQAKYTVNFKNGTKKVIDLKSGIYTANLINSSDIKSININVDTKKHIENKAKRNYQVPYSINLNGTSTNILSNLSFSNKPWTNYKNLTSQIKSVLKHDRGISEQDLKYAKKAYYTVYFKNGGKRILQLNSKNYTANLVHAKDVKRIE
;
A
#
# COMPACT_ATOMS: atom_id res chain seq x y z
N THR A 1 -10.73 -28.29 10.35
CA THR A 1 -12.01 -27.54 10.46
C THR A 1 -11.79 -26.08 10.11
N ILE A 2 -12.73 -25.44 9.42
CA ILE A 2 -12.66 -23.99 9.12
C ILE A 2 -13.88 -23.31 9.73
N THR A 3 -13.64 -22.35 10.61
CA THR A 3 -14.66 -21.51 11.23
C THR A 3 -14.54 -20.10 10.67
N VAL A 4 -15.64 -19.59 10.11
CA VAL A 4 -15.72 -18.21 9.58
C VAL A 4 -16.82 -17.48 10.32
N ASN A 5 -16.50 -16.32 10.93
CA ASN A 5 -17.47 -15.45 11.65
C ASN A 5 -18.24 -16.13 12.79
N GLY A 6 -17.64 -17.15 13.42
CA GLY A 6 -18.29 -17.97 14.44
C GLY A 6 -19.20 -19.06 13.88
N THR A 7 -19.31 -19.19 12.55
CA THR A 7 -20.03 -20.28 11.89
C THR A 7 -19.03 -21.31 11.38
N SER A 8 -19.04 -22.50 11.99
CA SER A 8 -18.36 -23.68 11.44
C SER A 8 -19.30 -24.37 10.46
N GLN A 9 -18.94 -24.41 9.18
CA GLN A 9 -19.61 -25.32 8.24
C GLN A 9 -18.85 -26.65 8.24
N ASN A 10 -19.60 -27.76 8.33
CA ASN A 10 -19.12 -29.15 8.36
C ASN A 10 -18.47 -29.64 7.05
N ILE A 11 -18.06 -28.74 6.15
CA ILE A 11 -17.30 -29.13 4.97
C ILE A 11 -15.88 -29.42 5.43
N LEU A 12 -15.60 -30.72 5.58
CA LEU A 12 -14.26 -31.24 5.83
C LEU A 12 -13.38 -30.88 4.64
N SER A 13 -12.62 -29.80 4.76
CA SER A 13 -11.58 -29.45 3.78
C SER A 13 -10.38 -30.32 4.08
N SER A 14 -10.02 -31.24 3.18
CA SER A 14 -8.81 -32.04 3.32
C SER A 14 -7.61 -31.24 2.81
N LEU A 15 -6.60 -31.11 3.66
CA LEU A 15 -5.28 -30.64 3.26
C LEU A 15 -4.43 -31.88 2.98
N THR A 16 -4.03 -32.08 1.72
CA THR A 16 -3.17 -33.22 1.35
C THR A 16 -1.71 -32.86 1.57
N PHE A 17 -1.00 -33.72 2.31
CA PHE A 17 0.43 -33.69 2.52
C PHE A 17 1.02 -35.06 2.23
N ASN A 18 2.29 -35.14 1.81
CA ASN A 18 2.96 -36.42 1.71
C ASN A 18 3.21 -36.99 3.11
N LYS A 19 3.08 -38.30 3.26
CA LYS A 19 3.31 -39.00 4.52
C LYS A 19 4.78 -38.88 4.92
N ASN A 20 5.05 -38.67 6.22
CA ASN A 20 6.40 -38.55 6.79
C ASN A 20 7.26 -37.40 6.21
N GLN A 21 6.64 -36.38 5.62
CA GLN A 21 7.35 -35.24 5.05
C GLN A 21 7.63 -34.21 6.15
N ASN A 22 8.85 -33.67 6.18
CA ASN A 22 9.15 -32.47 6.97
C ASN A 22 8.69 -31.23 6.20
N ILE A 23 7.80 -30.45 6.80
CA ILE A 23 7.23 -29.23 6.21
C ILE A 23 7.37 -28.06 7.17
N SER A 24 7.42 -26.85 6.62
CA SER A 24 7.43 -25.62 7.41
C SER A 24 6.01 -25.15 7.70
N TYR A 25 5.86 -24.28 8.71
CA TYR A 25 4.60 -23.55 8.94
C TYR A 25 4.19 -22.69 7.74
N LYS A 26 5.15 -22.24 6.92
CA LYS A 26 4.86 -21.51 5.68
C LYS A 26 4.17 -22.40 4.64
N ASP A 27 4.56 -23.67 4.54
CA ASP A 27 3.95 -24.63 3.60
C ASP A 27 2.50 -24.94 4.01
N ILE A 28 2.26 -25.07 5.32
CA ILE A 28 0.91 -25.22 5.88
C ILE A 28 0.09 -23.97 5.60
N GLU A 29 0.64 -22.78 5.87
CA GLU A 29 -0.05 -21.51 5.63
C GLU A 29 -0.46 -21.34 4.17
N ASN A 30 0.43 -21.63 3.22
CA ASN A 30 0.13 -21.53 1.79
C ASN A 30 -1.07 -22.40 1.41
N LYS A 31 -1.13 -23.64 1.92
CA LYS A 31 -2.28 -24.52 1.68
C LYS A 31 -3.54 -24.04 2.39
N VAL A 32 -3.44 -23.54 3.63
CA VAL A 32 -4.57 -22.96 4.37
C VAL A 32 -5.16 -21.76 3.62
N LYS A 33 -4.32 -20.84 3.12
CA LYS A 33 -4.73 -19.69 2.31
C LYS A 33 -5.39 -20.11 1.00
N SER A 34 -4.82 -21.10 0.32
CA SER A 34 -5.42 -21.68 -0.88
C SER A 34 -6.83 -22.22 -0.60
N VAL A 35 -7.01 -22.99 0.48
CA VAL A 35 -8.33 -23.54 0.85
C VAL A 35 -9.31 -22.43 1.25
N LEU A 36 -8.87 -21.41 1.97
CA LEU A 36 -9.70 -20.25 2.31
C LEU A 36 -10.16 -19.49 1.05
N TYR A 37 -9.29 -19.35 0.07
CA TYR A 37 -9.62 -18.71 -1.20
C TYR A 37 -10.62 -19.53 -2.01
N PHE A 38 -10.31 -20.80 -2.30
CA PHE A 38 -11.14 -21.63 -3.17
C PHE A 38 -12.46 -22.07 -2.51
N ASN A 39 -12.45 -22.44 -1.22
CA ASN A 39 -13.63 -22.99 -0.57
C ASN A 39 -14.49 -21.93 0.12
N ARG A 40 -13.93 -20.76 0.43
CA ARG A 40 -14.61 -19.70 1.20
C ARG A 40 -14.62 -18.33 0.53
N GLY A 41 -13.94 -18.17 -0.61
CA GLY A 41 -13.81 -16.87 -1.28
C GLY A 41 -13.04 -15.83 -0.46
N ILE A 42 -12.28 -16.25 0.55
CA ILE A 42 -11.55 -15.36 1.45
C ILE A 42 -10.15 -15.14 0.87
N SER A 43 -9.89 -13.93 0.40
CA SER A 43 -8.60 -13.55 -0.17
C SER A 43 -7.56 -13.17 0.90
N ASP A 44 -6.30 -13.04 0.50
CA ASP A 44 -5.25 -12.49 1.36
C ASP A 44 -5.59 -11.09 1.89
N ILE A 45 -6.33 -10.30 1.11
CA ILE A 45 -6.79 -8.97 1.52
C ILE A 45 -7.82 -9.10 2.64
N ASP A 46 -8.77 -10.03 2.51
CA ASP A 46 -9.78 -10.29 3.54
C ASP A 46 -9.15 -10.78 4.85
N LEU A 47 -8.11 -11.63 4.77
CA LEU A 47 -7.35 -12.07 5.94
C LEU A 47 -6.60 -10.93 6.61
N ARG A 48 -5.97 -10.03 5.85
CA ARG A 48 -5.29 -8.84 6.41
C ARG A 48 -6.25 -7.89 7.10
N LEU A 49 -7.47 -7.76 6.58
CA LEU A 49 -8.51 -6.85 7.08
C LEU A 49 -9.43 -7.48 8.13
N SER A 50 -9.31 -8.78 8.39
CA SER A 50 -10.15 -9.51 9.34
C SER A 50 -9.87 -9.02 10.78
N LYS A 51 -10.82 -9.23 11.70
CA LYS A 51 -10.55 -9.02 13.13
C LYS A 51 -9.56 -10.08 13.64
N GLN A 52 -9.75 -11.32 13.22
CA GLN A 52 -8.91 -12.47 13.55
C GLN A 52 -8.70 -13.33 12.31
N ALA A 53 -7.48 -13.82 12.08
CA ALA A 53 -7.18 -14.79 11.04
C ALA A 53 -5.99 -15.63 11.50
N GLU A 54 -6.26 -16.84 11.98
CA GLU A 54 -5.24 -17.74 12.49
C GLU A 54 -5.52 -19.17 12.07
N TYR A 55 -4.49 -19.99 12.03
CA TYR A 55 -4.63 -21.44 12.01
C TYR A 55 -3.91 -22.05 13.19
N THR A 56 -4.47 -23.13 13.70
CA THR A 56 -3.89 -23.94 14.77
C THR A 56 -3.54 -25.31 14.23
N VAL A 57 -2.29 -25.71 14.42
CA VAL A 57 -1.84 -27.08 14.21
C VAL A 57 -1.99 -27.82 15.53
N HIS A 58 -2.78 -28.88 15.53
CA HIS A 58 -2.96 -29.79 16.67
C HIS A 58 -2.09 -31.02 16.42
N PHE A 59 -1.23 -31.35 17.38
CA PHE A 59 -0.31 -32.48 17.29
C PHE A 59 -0.89 -33.73 17.98
N LYS A 60 -0.43 -34.91 17.56
CA LYS A 60 -0.84 -36.20 18.15
C LYS A 60 -0.41 -36.34 19.61
N ASN A 61 0.68 -35.72 19.99
CA ASN A 61 1.16 -35.65 21.38
C ASN A 61 0.34 -34.71 22.29
N GLY A 62 -0.73 -34.09 21.76
CA GLY A 62 -1.61 -33.18 22.52
C GLY A 62 -1.17 -31.72 22.52
N THR A 63 0.04 -31.40 22.06
CA THR A 63 0.48 -29.99 21.92
C THR A 63 -0.26 -29.30 20.77
N LYS A 64 -0.31 -27.97 20.82
CA LYS A 64 -0.91 -27.14 19.76
C LYS A 64 -0.04 -25.92 19.49
N ARG A 65 -0.03 -25.46 18.25
CA ARG A 65 0.60 -24.18 17.87
C ARG A 65 -0.36 -23.33 17.08
N VAL A 66 -0.50 -22.08 17.48
CA VAL A 66 -1.34 -21.07 16.81
C VAL A 66 -0.45 -20.17 15.97
N ILE A 67 -0.83 -19.95 14.72
CA ILE A 67 -0.09 -19.14 13.75
C ILE A 67 -1.03 -18.07 13.22
N ASP A 68 -0.59 -16.82 13.30
CA ASP A 68 -1.30 -15.67 12.73
C ASP A 68 -1.06 -15.60 11.21
N LEU A 69 -2.15 -15.77 10.45
CA LEU A 69 -2.17 -15.71 8.97
C LEU A 69 -1.86 -14.31 8.42
N LYS A 70 -1.85 -13.28 9.29
CA LYS A 70 -1.55 -11.89 8.94
C LYS A 70 -0.07 -11.54 9.05
N SER A 71 0.64 -12.23 9.94
CA SER A 71 1.98 -11.83 10.38
C SER A 71 3.05 -11.97 9.28
N GLY A 72 2.92 -12.99 8.42
CA GLY A 72 3.93 -13.30 7.40
C GLY A 72 5.32 -13.63 7.97
N ILE A 73 5.41 -13.93 9.28
CA ILE A 73 6.64 -14.26 10.01
C ILE A 73 6.56 -15.74 10.39
N TYR A 74 7.58 -16.52 10.01
CA TYR A 74 7.67 -17.94 10.33
C TYR A 74 8.98 -18.23 11.03
N THR A 75 8.93 -19.09 12.04
CA THR A 75 10.14 -19.73 12.55
C THR A 75 10.62 -20.76 11.52
N ALA A 76 11.93 -21.03 11.48
CA ALA A 76 12.52 -22.03 10.59
C ALA A 76 12.22 -23.48 11.02
N ASP A 77 11.36 -23.66 12.03
CA ASP A 77 11.01 -24.96 12.59
C ASP A 77 10.33 -25.82 11.53
N LEU A 78 10.85 -27.04 11.35
CA LEU A 78 10.24 -28.07 10.52
C LEU A 78 9.40 -29.00 11.38
N ILE A 79 8.32 -29.50 10.78
CA ILE A 79 7.36 -30.40 11.42
C ILE A 79 7.19 -31.62 10.54
N ASN A 80 7.15 -32.81 11.14
CA ASN A 80 6.77 -34.00 10.40
C ASN A 80 5.24 -34.05 10.21
N THR A 81 4.79 -34.29 8.97
CA THR A 81 3.35 -34.39 8.65
C THR A 81 2.64 -35.51 9.42
N SER A 82 3.36 -36.55 9.82
CA SER A 82 2.82 -37.67 10.58
C SER A 82 2.52 -37.33 12.04
N ASP A 83 3.07 -36.24 12.57
CA ASP A 83 2.80 -35.78 13.95
C ASP A 83 1.55 -34.91 14.04
N ILE A 84 1.05 -34.43 12.89
CA ILE A 84 -0.13 -33.58 12.83
C ILE A 84 -1.39 -34.44 13.05
N LYS A 85 -2.19 -34.07 14.03
CA LYS A 85 -3.51 -34.65 14.32
C LYS A 85 -4.61 -33.94 13.54
N ALA A 86 -4.61 -32.61 13.57
CA ALA A 86 -5.62 -31.80 12.90
C ALA A 86 -5.12 -30.38 12.63
N ILE A 87 -5.74 -29.71 11.67
CA ILE A 87 -5.59 -28.27 11.45
C ILE A 87 -6.96 -27.61 11.59
N SER A 88 -7.03 -26.61 12.45
CA SER A 88 -8.21 -25.77 12.60
C SER A 88 -7.91 -24.34 12.18
N VAL A 89 -8.79 -23.74 11.39
CA VAL A 89 -8.65 -22.38 10.87
C VAL A 89 -9.77 -21.54 11.45
N ASN A 90 -9.45 -20.39 12.02
CA ASN A 90 -10.41 -19.46 12.58
C ASN A 90 -10.23 -18.08 11.93
N VAL A 91 -11.25 -17.65 11.19
CA VAL A 91 -11.27 -16.35 10.53
C VAL A 91 -12.53 -15.58 10.95
N ASP A 92 -12.34 -14.42 11.55
CA ASP A 92 -13.41 -13.46 11.81
C ASP A 92 -13.34 -12.33 10.78
N THR A 93 -14.00 -12.55 9.64
CA THR A 93 -14.19 -11.54 8.57
C THR A 93 -15.22 -10.48 8.93
N LYS A 94 -15.89 -10.57 10.09
CA LYS A 94 -16.58 -9.40 10.66
C LYS A 94 -15.51 -8.34 10.78
N LYS A 95 -15.63 -7.34 9.91
CA LYS A 95 -14.70 -6.22 9.84
C LYS A 95 -14.51 -5.73 11.28
N GLN A 96 -13.28 -5.42 11.64
CA GLN A 96 -13.05 -4.49 12.75
C GLN A 96 -14.15 -3.43 12.66
N PRO A 97 -14.92 -3.18 13.75
CA PRO A 97 -15.97 -2.17 13.71
C PRO A 97 -15.37 -0.97 13.02
N LYS A 98 -16.08 -0.42 12.00
CA LYS A 98 -15.68 0.82 11.31
C LYS A 98 -15.09 1.69 12.39
N ASP A 99 -13.77 1.86 12.37
CA ASP A 99 -13.13 2.69 13.35
C ASP A 99 -13.87 4.02 13.24
N LYS A 100 -14.58 4.41 14.31
CA LYS A 100 -15.15 5.75 14.45
C LYS A 100 -14.08 6.67 13.92
N ALA A 101 -14.35 7.37 12.80
CA ALA A 101 -13.38 8.09 11.97
C ALA A 101 -12.05 8.26 12.70
N LYS A 102 -11.14 7.28 12.56
CA LYS A 102 -9.87 7.29 13.31
C LYS A 102 -9.24 8.64 12.98
N ALA A 103 -9.01 9.48 13.99
CA ALA A 103 -8.39 10.77 13.76
C ALA A 103 -7.14 10.51 12.92
N ASN A 104 -6.98 11.22 11.81
CA ASN A 104 -5.83 11.03 10.94
C ASN A 104 -4.70 11.96 11.38
N VAL A 105 -3.47 11.50 11.24
CA VAL A 105 -2.28 12.33 11.34
C VAL A 105 -1.75 12.57 9.93
N GLN A 106 -1.54 13.83 9.61
CA GLN A 106 -0.88 14.27 8.39
C GLN A 106 0.60 14.49 8.71
N VAL A 107 1.46 13.71 8.07
CA VAL A 107 2.92 13.79 8.24
C VAL A 107 3.50 14.45 6.99
N PRO A 108 4.12 15.63 7.10
CA PRO A 108 4.73 16.30 5.96
C PRO A 108 5.92 15.53 5.42
N TYR A 109 6.07 15.50 4.10
CA TYR A 109 7.21 14.95 3.41
C TYR A 109 7.78 15.88 2.34
N THR A 110 9.06 15.72 2.08
CA THR A 110 9.79 16.40 1.01
C THR A 110 10.48 15.37 0.10
N ILE A 111 10.58 15.67 -1.19
CA ILE A 111 11.32 14.85 -2.16
C ILE A 111 12.38 15.70 -2.84
N THR A 112 13.64 15.32 -2.62
CA THR A 112 14.82 15.88 -3.30
C THR A 112 15.37 14.86 -4.28
N VAL A 113 15.57 15.27 -5.53
CA VAL A 113 16.17 14.43 -6.57
C VAL A 113 17.37 15.15 -7.16
N ASN A 114 18.56 14.55 -7.08
CA ASN A 114 19.83 15.14 -7.55
C ASN A 114 20.06 16.58 -7.01
N GLY A 115 19.85 16.79 -5.71
CA GLY A 115 19.95 18.12 -5.08
C GLY A 115 18.84 19.11 -5.44
N THR A 116 17.92 18.79 -6.36
CA THR A 116 16.76 19.62 -6.68
C THR A 116 15.58 19.22 -5.82
N SER A 117 15.21 20.08 -4.86
CA SER A 117 13.96 19.98 -4.12
C SER A 117 12.87 20.81 -4.79
N GLN A 118 11.62 20.33 -4.76
CA GLN A 118 10.49 21.25 -4.90
C GLN A 118 10.05 21.71 -3.51
N ASN A 119 9.75 23.00 -3.35
CA ASN A 119 9.30 23.65 -2.11
C ASN A 119 7.90 23.22 -1.63
N ILE A 120 7.38 22.09 -2.11
CA ILE A 120 5.99 21.70 -1.89
C ILE A 120 5.91 20.69 -0.74
N LEU A 121 5.22 21.07 0.32
CA LEU A 121 5.04 20.28 1.54
C LEU A 121 3.80 19.36 1.41
N SER A 122 3.95 18.20 0.77
CA SER A 122 2.87 17.19 0.77
C SER A 122 2.79 16.47 2.10
N ASN A 123 1.62 15.89 2.41
CA ASN A 123 1.42 15.09 3.62
C ASN A 123 1.11 13.63 3.27
N LEU A 124 1.76 12.70 3.95
CA LEU A 124 1.32 11.32 4.04
C LEU A 124 0.26 11.22 5.15
N THR A 125 -0.85 10.56 4.85
CA THR A 125 -1.90 10.32 5.86
C THR A 125 -1.70 8.97 6.53
N PHE A 126 -1.81 8.97 7.85
CA PHE A 126 -1.78 7.80 8.72
C PHE A 126 -2.95 7.84 9.69
N ASN A 127 -3.40 6.67 10.15
CA ASN A 127 -4.28 6.62 11.30
C ASN A 127 -3.49 7.10 12.52
N LYS A 128 -4.09 7.93 13.37
CA LYS A 128 -3.46 8.39 14.62
C LYS A 128 -3.12 7.19 15.51
N ASN A 129 -1.95 7.26 16.14
CA ASN A 129 -1.43 6.23 17.05
C ASN A 129 -1.30 4.83 16.40
N GLN A 130 -1.14 4.78 15.08
CA GLN A 130 -0.96 3.53 14.36
C GLN A 130 0.50 3.09 14.47
N ASN A 131 0.72 1.86 14.92
CA ASN A 131 2.02 1.21 14.76
C ASN A 131 2.20 0.77 13.31
N ILE A 132 3.18 1.36 12.63
CA ILE A 132 3.53 1.08 11.24
C ILE A 132 4.91 0.43 11.16
N SER A 133 5.05 -0.55 10.28
CA SER A 133 6.37 -1.11 9.99
C SER A 133 7.18 -0.19 9.06
N TYR A 134 8.51 -0.28 9.11
CA TYR A 134 9.37 0.41 8.13
C TYR A 134 9.10 -0.04 6.69
N LYS A 135 8.61 -1.27 6.50
CA LYS A 135 8.23 -1.81 5.20
C LYS A 135 6.96 -1.12 4.65
N ASP A 136 5.95 -0.91 5.49
CA ASP A 136 4.74 -0.19 5.10
C ASP A 136 5.04 1.28 4.78
N LEU A 137 5.92 1.89 5.58
CA LEU A 137 6.38 3.25 5.35
C LEU A 137 7.18 3.38 4.04
N GLU A 138 8.10 2.44 3.79
CA GLU A 138 8.81 2.38 2.52
C GLU A 138 7.86 2.24 1.32
N GLY A 139 6.82 1.40 1.42
CA GLY A 139 5.81 1.28 0.37
C GLY A 139 5.12 2.61 0.06
N LYS A 140 4.78 3.40 1.08
CA LYS A 140 4.23 4.76 0.90
C LYS A 140 5.26 5.70 0.27
N VAL A 141 6.51 5.67 0.71
CA VAL A 141 7.62 6.49 0.16
C VAL A 141 7.86 6.19 -1.32
N LYS A 142 7.93 4.91 -1.69
CA LYS A 142 8.10 4.47 -3.09
C LYS A 142 6.92 4.91 -3.95
N SER A 143 5.70 4.79 -3.44
CA SER A 143 4.51 5.24 -4.17
C SER A 143 4.56 6.74 -4.48
N VAL A 144 4.97 7.59 -3.53
CA VAL A 144 5.03 9.05 -3.78
C VAL A 144 6.22 9.44 -4.66
N LEU A 145 7.32 8.67 -4.64
CA LEU A 145 8.42 8.82 -5.59
C LEU A 145 7.98 8.50 -7.03
N GLU A 146 7.21 7.43 -7.21
CA GLU A 146 6.67 7.05 -8.51
C GLU A 146 5.64 8.07 -8.98
N SER A 147 4.64 8.42 -8.16
CA SER A 147 3.57 9.32 -8.59
C SER A 147 4.06 10.75 -8.83
N ASN A 148 4.98 11.26 -7.99
CA ASN A 148 5.36 12.67 -8.02
C ASN A 148 6.64 12.93 -8.81
N ARG A 149 7.47 11.91 -9.04
CA ARG A 149 8.75 12.04 -9.76
C ARG A 149 8.92 11.04 -10.90
N GLY A 150 8.03 10.05 -11.04
CA GLY A 150 8.18 8.98 -12.03
C GLY A 150 9.38 8.08 -11.74
N ILE A 151 9.85 8.04 -10.49
CA ILE A 151 10.98 7.22 -10.05
C ILE A 151 10.44 5.87 -9.63
N THR A 152 10.79 4.84 -10.40
CA THR A 152 10.36 3.45 -10.16
C THR A 152 11.35 2.70 -9.28
N ASP A 153 10.97 1.52 -8.80
CA ASP A 153 11.87 0.61 -8.07
C ASP A 153 13.16 0.27 -8.86
N VAL A 154 13.07 0.16 -10.18
CA VAL A 154 14.24 -0.04 -11.05
C VAL A 154 15.17 1.17 -11.00
N ASP A 155 14.60 2.38 -11.07
CA ASP A 155 15.39 3.62 -10.98
C ASP A 155 16.08 3.74 -9.62
N LEU A 156 15.40 3.34 -8.52
CA LEU A 156 15.98 3.32 -7.17
C LEU A 156 17.15 2.33 -7.06
N ARG A 157 17.01 1.11 -7.61
CA ARG A 157 18.10 0.12 -7.61
C ARG A 157 19.33 0.61 -8.36
N LEU A 158 19.12 1.31 -9.48
CA LEU A 158 20.19 1.85 -10.33
C LEU A 158 20.77 3.18 -9.83
N SER A 159 20.12 3.83 -8.86
CA SER A 159 20.55 5.10 -8.28
C SER A 159 21.91 5.00 -7.57
N LYS A 160 22.62 6.13 -7.48
CA LYS A 160 23.81 6.25 -6.63
C LYS A 160 23.40 6.11 -5.16
N GLN A 161 22.35 6.84 -4.77
CA GLN A 161 21.78 6.81 -3.44
C GLN A 161 20.25 6.94 -3.53
N ALA A 162 19.54 6.19 -2.70
CA ALA A 162 18.12 6.36 -2.49
C ALA A 162 17.80 6.09 -1.02
N LYS A 163 17.46 7.13 -0.26
CA LYS A 163 17.18 7.02 1.17
C LYS A 163 16.03 7.91 1.58
N TYR A 164 15.36 7.54 2.66
CA TYR A 164 14.46 8.46 3.35
C TYR A 164 14.85 8.58 4.83
N THR A 165 14.63 9.76 5.38
CA THR A 165 14.87 10.06 6.79
C THR A 165 13.54 10.33 7.47
N VAL A 166 13.23 9.55 8.49
CA VAL A 166 12.11 9.81 9.40
C VAL A 166 12.62 10.72 10.50
N ASN A 167 12.08 11.93 10.59
CA ASN A 167 12.33 12.85 11.70
C ASN A 167 11.23 12.66 12.73
N PHE A 168 11.59 12.41 13.98
CA PHE A 168 10.65 12.22 15.08
C PHE A 168 10.43 13.51 15.86
N LYS A 169 9.29 13.62 16.53
CA LYS A 169 8.93 14.79 17.35
C LYS A 169 9.87 14.98 18.54
N ASN A 170 10.43 13.89 19.08
CA ASN A 170 11.43 13.90 20.13
C ASN A 170 12.84 14.35 19.67
N GLY A 171 13.00 14.74 18.39
CA GLY A 171 14.27 15.19 17.83
C GLY A 171 15.16 14.09 17.25
N THR A 172 14.88 12.82 17.55
CA THR A 172 15.63 11.69 16.96
C THR A 172 15.34 11.55 15.47
N LYS A 173 16.25 10.88 14.75
CA LYS A 173 16.15 10.65 13.31
C LYS A 173 16.50 9.21 12.98
N LYS A 174 15.84 8.65 11.97
CA LYS A 174 16.23 7.36 11.40
C LYS A 174 16.33 7.45 9.90
N VAL A 175 17.46 6.99 9.37
CA VAL A 175 17.73 6.93 7.93
C VAL A 175 17.51 5.51 7.45
N ILE A 176 16.75 5.35 6.37
CA ILE A 176 16.43 4.07 5.75
C ILE A 176 16.91 4.12 4.31
N ASP A 177 17.71 3.12 3.94
CA ASP A 177 18.15 2.91 2.56
C ASP A 177 17.08 2.13 1.78
N LEU A 178 16.52 2.76 0.75
CA LEU A 178 15.50 2.21 -0.14
C LEU A 178 16.04 1.07 -1.04
N LYS A 179 17.36 0.86 -1.06
CA LYS A 179 18.04 -0.20 -1.82
C LYS A 179 18.27 -1.46 -0.99
N SER A 180 18.27 -1.36 0.34
CA SER A 180 18.75 -2.43 1.23
C SER A 180 17.83 -3.66 1.27
N GLY A 181 16.52 -3.47 1.14
CA GLY A 181 15.53 -4.57 1.24
C GLY A 181 15.49 -5.28 2.60
N ILE A 182 16.25 -4.80 3.60
CA ILE A 182 16.38 -5.37 4.94
C ILE A 182 15.62 -4.48 5.91
N TYR A 183 14.67 -5.05 6.65
CA TYR A 183 13.83 -4.32 7.60
C TYR A 183 13.98 -4.89 9.00
N THR A 184 14.20 -4.01 9.97
CA THR A 184 14.07 -4.34 11.40
C THR A 184 12.59 -4.55 11.75
N ALA A 185 12.27 -5.52 12.61
CA ALA A 185 10.91 -5.77 13.10
C ALA A 185 10.31 -4.60 13.92
N ASN A 186 11.11 -3.59 14.24
CA ASN A 186 10.70 -2.43 15.02
C ASN A 186 9.55 -1.68 14.33
N LEU A 187 8.49 -1.43 15.09
CA LEU A 187 7.36 -0.61 14.67
C LEU A 187 7.58 0.86 15.07
N ILE A 188 6.95 1.77 14.32
CA ILE A 188 6.92 3.20 14.61
C ILE A 188 5.48 3.60 14.89
N ASN A 189 5.25 4.41 15.92
CA ASN A 189 3.95 5.05 16.09
C ASN A 189 3.84 6.27 15.14
N SER A 190 2.81 6.29 14.30
CA SER A 190 2.55 7.35 13.32
C SER A 190 2.45 8.75 13.93
N SER A 191 2.00 8.86 15.18
CA SER A 191 1.86 10.13 15.90
C SER A 191 3.20 10.72 16.34
N ASP A 192 4.26 9.91 16.40
CA ASP A 192 5.60 10.34 16.82
C ASP A 192 6.40 10.91 15.66
N ILE A 193 5.93 10.73 14.43
CA ILE A 193 6.60 11.22 13.23
C ILE A 193 6.33 12.72 13.09
N LYS A 194 7.41 13.49 12.94
CA LYS A 194 7.37 14.93 12.67
C LYS A 194 7.37 15.20 11.16
N SER A 195 8.27 14.57 10.42
CA SER A 195 8.36 14.73 8.96
C SER A 195 9.17 13.61 8.32
N ILE A 196 9.07 13.48 7.00
CA ILE A 196 9.83 12.51 6.21
C ILE A 196 10.58 13.23 5.08
N ASN A 197 11.90 13.07 5.04
CA ASN A 197 12.72 13.65 3.97
C ASN A 197 13.23 12.54 3.05
N ILE A 198 12.81 12.58 1.79
CA ILE A 198 13.18 11.59 0.77
C ILE A 198 14.27 12.20 -0.11
N ASN A 199 15.41 11.51 -0.24
CA ASN A 199 16.53 11.94 -1.06
C ASN A 199 16.98 10.83 -2.01
N VAL A 200 16.97 11.13 -3.31
CA VAL A 200 17.39 10.21 -4.37
C VAL A 200 18.41 10.89 -5.27
N ASP A 201 19.63 10.35 -5.30
CA ASP A 201 20.67 10.72 -6.26
C ASP A 201 20.76 9.65 -7.35
N THR A 202 20.30 10.02 -8.53
CA THR A 202 20.23 9.17 -9.71
C THR A 202 21.54 9.23 -10.52
N LYS A 203 21.78 8.23 -11.40
CA LYS A 203 22.89 8.28 -12.38
C LYS A 203 22.47 9.08 -13.63
N LYS A 204 23.44 9.62 -14.40
CA LYS A 204 23.22 10.48 -15.60
C LYS A 204 22.16 9.97 -16.61
N HIS A 205 21.96 8.66 -16.75
CA HIS A 205 20.94 8.08 -17.64
C HIS A 205 19.49 8.29 -17.12
N ILE A 206 19.29 8.39 -15.81
CA ILE A 206 17.99 8.61 -15.13
C ILE A 206 17.66 10.11 -15.07
N GLU A 207 18.66 11.01 -15.06
CA GLU A 207 18.46 12.47 -15.19
C GLU A 207 17.57 12.82 -16.39
N ASN A 208 17.77 12.14 -17.51
CA ASN A 208 16.98 12.37 -18.72
C ASN A 208 15.55 11.80 -18.65
N LYS A 209 15.21 10.92 -17.70
CA LYS A 209 13.85 10.39 -17.52
C LYS A 209 13.02 11.30 -16.61
N ALA A 210 13.62 11.76 -15.50
CA ALA A 210 12.99 12.74 -14.62
C ALA A 210 12.80 14.12 -15.30
N LYS A 211 13.77 14.56 -16.13
CA LYS A 211 13.66 15.80 -16.93
C LYS A 211 12.70 15.69 -18.13
N ARG A 212 12.40 14.49 -18.63
CA ARG A 212 11.47 14.26 -19.77
C ARG A 212 10.01 14.06 -19.36
N ASN A 213 9.73 13.94 -18.06
CA ASN A 213 8.37 13.81 -17.57
C ASN A 213 7.73 15.19 -17.37
N TYR A 214 6.47 15.33 -17.81
CA TYR A 214 5.67 16.50 -17.53
C TYR A 214 5.18 16.46 -16.08
N GLN A 215 5.48 17.52 -15.36
CA GLN A 215 4.99 17.76 -14.01
C GLN A 215 3.66 18.52 -14.13
N VAL A 216 2.57 17.89 -13.70
CA VAL A 216 1.24 18.50 -13.72
C VAL A 216 0.82 18.76 -12.28
N PRO A 217 0.58 20.02 -11.89
CA PRO A 217 0.15 20.33 -10.54
C PRO A 217 -1.23 19.76 -10.26
N TYR A 218 -1.43 19.26 -9.04
CA TYR A 218 -2.73 18.81 -8.56
C TYR A 218 -3.07 19.38 -7.18
N SER A 219 -4.37 19.49 -6.92
CA SER A 219 -4.92 19.73 -5.58
C SER A 219 -5.95 18.66 -5.25
N ILE A 220 -6.28 18.49 -3.97
CA ILE A 220 -7.31 17.56 -3.52
C ILE A 220 -8.27 18.30 -2.59
N ASN A 221 -9.55 18.27 -2.94
CA ASN A 221 -10.64 18.74 -2.10
C ASN A 221 -11.31 17.54 -1.43
N LEU A 222 -11.22 17.44 -0.10
CA LEU A 222 -11.82 16.35 0.66
C LEU A 222 -12.84 16.91 1.64
N ASN A 223 -14.12 16.54 1.47
CA ASN A 223 -15.22 16.92 2.37
C ASN A 223 -15.30 18.44 2.65
N GLY A 224 -15.11 19.27 1.62
CA GLY A 224 -15.16 20.74 1.76
C GLY A 224 -13.91 21.37 2.36
N THR A 225 -12.94 20.57 2.79
CA THR A 225 -11.60 21.06 3.17
C THR A 225 -10.71 21.02 1.93
N SER A 226 -10.40 22.20 1.38
CA SER A 226 -9.37 22.35 0.35
C SER A 226 -8.02 22.54 1.03
N THR A 227 -6.98 21.86 0.52
CA THR A 227 -5.60 22.17 0.89
C THR A 227 -4.93 22.90 -0.27
N ASN A 228 -4.37 24.08 -0.03
CA ASN A 228 -3.64 24.92 -1.02
C ASN A 228 -2.26 24.35 -1.44
N ILE A 229 -2.06 23.03 -1.44
CA ILE A 229 -0.72 22.45 -1.61
C ILE A 229 -0.62 21.75 -2.96
N LEU A 230 -0.02 22.47 -3.92
CA LEU A 230 0.15 22.10 -5.33
C LEU A 230 1.33 21.12 -5.51
N SER A 231 1.14 19.84 -5.17
CA SER A 231 2.09 18.81 -5.59
C SER A 231 1.96 18.50 -7.06
N ASN A 232 2.99 17.89 -7.65
CA ASN A 232 2.99 17.57 -9.07
C ASN A 232 2.86 16.07 -9.29
N LEU A 233 2.00 15.68 -10.22
CA LEU A 233 2.00 14.35 -10.82
C LEU A 233 2.99 14.33 -11.97
N SER A 234 3.84 13.31 -11.98
CA SER A 234 4.81 13.08 -13.05
C SER A 234 4.22 12.17 -14.11
N PHE A 235 4.20 12.62 -15.36
CA PHE A 235 3.73 11.84 -16.49
C PHE A 235 4.79 11.75 -17.58
N SER A 236 4.89 10.59 -18.24
CA SER A 236 5.73 10.47 -19.43
C SER A 236 5.25 11.41 -20.55
N ASN A 237 6.14 11.81 -21.44
CA ASN A 237 5.79 12.56 -22.66
C ASN A 237 4.93 11.75 -23.67
N LYS A 238 4.70 10.46 -23.42
CA LYS A 238 3.81 9.66 -24.27
C LYS A 238 2.36 10.17 -24.12
N PRO A 239 1.60 10.26 -25.22
CA PRO A 239 0.17 10.54 -25.13
C PRO A 239 -0.50 9.49 -24.24
N TRP A 240 -1.43 9.93 -23.41
CA TRP A 240 -2.36 9.03 -22.76
C TRP A 240 -3.32 8.49 -23.81
N THR A 241 -3.36 7.18 -23.96
CA THR A 241 -4.28 6.51 -24.88
C THR A 241 -5.73 6.60 -24.39
N ASN A 242 -5.92 6.70 -23.07
CA ASN A 242 -7.17 6.98 -22.40
C ASN A 242 -6.91 7.48 -20.96
N TYR A 243 -7.99 7.79 -20.25
CA TYR A 243 -7.93 8.26 -18.86
C TYR A 243 -7.71 7.16 -17.80
N LYS A 244 -7.53 5.89 -18.19
CA LYS A 244 -7.33 4.78 -17.25
C LYS A 244 -6.07 4.98 -16.42
N ASN A 245 -4.94 5.25 -17.08
CA ASN A 245 -3.66 5.44 -16.40
C ASN A 245 -3.68 6.66 -15.48
N LEU A 246 -4.26 7.77 -15.95
CA LEU A 246 -4.46 8.96 -15.12
C LEU A 246 -5.31 8.65 -13.89
N THR A 247 -6.44 7.97 -14.08
CA THR A 247 -7.35 7.62 -12.99
C THR A 247 -6.67 6.70 -11.97
N SER A 248 -5.90 5.70 -12.42
CA SER A 248 -5.11 4.84 -11.53
C SER A 248 -4.08 5.64 -10.74
N GLN A 249 -3.39 6.59 -11.36
CA GLN A 249 -2.41 7.44 -10.68
C GLN A 249 -3.07 8.38 -9.66
N ILE A 250 -4.23 8.97 -9.99
CA ILE A 250 -5.02 9.79 -9.05
C ILE A 250 -5.50 8.95 -7.86
N LYS A 251 -6.00 7.73 -8.09
CA LYS A 251 -6.40 6.81 -7.01
C LYS A 251 -5.23 6.46 -6.09
N SER A 252 -4.05 6.22 -6.66
CA SER A 252 -2.83 5.99 -5.88
C SER A 252 -2.53 7.18 -4.97
N VAL A 253 -2.53 8.39 -5.53
CA VAL A 253 -2.28 9.63 -4.78
C VAL A 253 -3.32 9.83 -3.67
N LEU A 254 -4.62 9.65 -3.96
CA LEU A 254 -5.69 9.73 -2.95
C LEU A 254 -5.48 8.73 -1.81
N LYS A 255 -5.07 7.50 -2.12
CA LYS A 255 -4.76 6.47 -1.12
C LYS A 255 -3.57 6.84 -0.24
N HIS A 256 -2.48 7.34 -0.85
CA HIS A 256 -1.23 7.55 -0.13
C HIS A 256 -1.16 8.91 0.58
N ASP A 257 -1.61 9.99 -0.07
CA ASP A 257 -1.61 11.35 0.48
C ASP A 257 -2.81 11.62 1.39
N ARG A 258 -3.96 10.97 1.16
CA ARG A 258 -5.21 11.23 1.90
C ARG A 258 -5.82 10.01 2.60
N GLY A 259 -5.23 8.83 2.43
CA GLY A 259 -5.75 7.61 3.06
C GLY A 259 -7.05 7.10 2.44
N ILE A 260 -7.46 7.62 1.27
CA ILE A 260 -8.74 7.29 0.64
C ILE A 260 -8.58 6.05 -0.24
N SER A 261 -9.22 4.95 0.16
CA SER A 261 -9.19 3.69 -0.57
C SER A 261 -10.19 3.66 -1.73
N GLU A 262 -10.04 2.69 -2.64
CA GLU A 262 -11.06 2.45 -3.67
C GLU A 262 -12.43 2.12 -3.10
N GLN A 263 -12.48 1.49 -1.92
CA GLN A 263 -13.72 1.19 -1.22
C GLN A 263 -14.39 2.47 -0.71
N ASP A 264 -13.61 3.44 -0.22
CA ASP A 264 -14.13 4.75 0.18
C ASP A 264 -14.70 5.49 -1.04
N LEU A 265 -14.00 5.45 -2.17
CA LEU A 265 -14.47 6.02 -3.43
C LEU A 265 -15.76 5.36 -3.94
N LYS A 266 -15.92 4.05 -3.73
CA LYS A 266 -17.14 3.30 -4.12
C LYS A 266 -18.39 3.80 -3.40
N TYR A 267 -18.27 4.21 -2.14
CA TYR A 267 -19.39 4.69 -1.32
C TYR A 267 -19.44 6.21 -1.18
N ALA A 268 -18.54 6.94 -1.85
CA ALA A 268 -18.53 8.39 -1.81
C ALA A 268 -19.75 8.97 -2.53
N LYS A 269 -20.38 10.00 -1.92
CA LYS A 269 -21.49 10.74 -2.55
C LYS A 269 -21.05 11.47 -3.82
N LYS A 270 -19.83 12.00 -3.83
CA LYS A 270 -19.17 12.63 -4.97
C LYS A 270 -17.71 12.20 -4.99
N ALA A 271 -17.25 11.64 -6.11
CA ALA A 271 -15.86 11.24 -6.30
C ALA A 271 -15.49 11.40 -7.77
N TYR A 272 -14.97 12.56 -8.11
CA TYR A 272 -14.51 12.90 -9.45
C TYR A 272 -13.21 13.70 -9.37
N TYR A 273 -12.53 13.80 -10.50
CA TYR A 273 -11.45 14.75 -10.69
C TYR A 273 -11.71 15.58 -11.95
N THR A 274 -11.17 16.79 -11.97
CA THR A 274 -11.26 17.71 -13.10
C THR A 274 -9.88 17.93 -13.69
N VAL A 275 -9.73 17.69 -14.98
CA VAL A 275 -8.54 18.02 -15.76
C VAL A 275 -8.77 19.38 -16.41
N TYR A 276 -7.90 20.34 -16.11
CA TYR A 276 -7.90 21.65 -16.75
C TYR A 276 -6.80 21.68 -17.81
N PHE A 277 -7.16 22.03 -19.04
CA PHE A 277 -6.24 22.10 -20.17
C PHE A 277 -5.70 23.51 -20.36
N LYS A 278 -4.52 23.63 -20.97
CA LYS A 278 -3.88 24.91 -21.26
C LYS A 278 -4.66 25.76 -22.26
N ASN A 279 -5.45 25.13 -23.13
CA ASN A 279 -6.35 25.80 -24.08
C ASN A 279 -7.66 26.31 -23.45
N GLY A 280 -7.82 26.22 -22.12
CA GLY A 280 -9.03 26.65 -21.41
C GLY A 280 -10.12 25.58 -21.31
N GLY A 281 -9.99 24.45 -22.02
CA GLY A 281 -10.91 23.33 -21.88
C GLY A 281 -10.86 22.70 -20.49
N LYS A 282 -11.93 22.02 -20.09
CA LYS A 282 -11.97 21.21 -18.87
C LYS A 282 -12.67 19.88 -19.11
N ARG A 283 -12.28 18.85 -18.36
CA ARG A 283 -12.95 17.55 -18.38
C ARG A 283 -13.11 16.99 -16.98
N ILE A 284 -14.32 16.55 -16.68
CA ILE A 284 -14.67 15.96 -15.37
C ILE A 284 -14.77 14.44 -15.56
N LEU A 285 -14.09 13.70 -14.70
CA LEU A 285 -14.04 12.24 -14.74
C LEU A 285 -14.39 11.64 -13.38
N GLN A 286 -15.31 10.69 -13.39
CA GLN A 286 -15.74 10.00 -12.18
C GLN A 286 -14.70 8.94 -11.78
N LEU A 287 -14.28 8.94 -10.51
CA LEU A 287 -13.30 8.00 -9.96
C LEU A 287 -13.88 6.58 -9.77
N ASN A 288 -15.20 6.47 -9.71
CA ASN A 288 -15.93 5.20 -9.57
C ASN A 288 -16.35 4.58 -10.93
N SER A 289 -16.09 5.26 -12.06
CA SER A 289 -16.42 4.73 -13.39
C SER A 289 -15.48 3.59 -13.80
N LYS A 290 -16.05 2.55 -14.42
CA LYS A 290 -15.30 1.49 -15.11
C LYS A 290 -15.11 1.77 -16.60
N ASN A 291 -15.83 2.76 -17.13
CA ASN A 291 -15.83 3.12 -18.54
C ASN A 291 -14.97 4.37 -18.74
N TYR A 292 -13.86 4.20 -19.45
CA TYR A 292 -12.95 5.30 -19.81
C TYR A 292 -13.13 5.63 -21.29
N THR A 293 -13.42 6.89 -21.59
CA THR A 293 -13.49 7.35 -22.98
C THR A 293 -12.09 7.37 -23.59
N ALA A 294 -11.94 6.76 -24.76
CA ALA A 294 -10.70 6.83 -25.53
C ALA A 294 -10.52 8.26 -26.02
N ASN A 295 -9.51 8.95 -25.50
CA ASN A 295 -9.11 10.29 -25.93
C ASN A 295 -7.60 10.38 -25.78
N LEU A 296 -6.93 10.68 -26.88
CA LEU A 296 -5.50 10.96 -26.90
C LEU A 296 -5.28 12.31 -26.23
N VAL A 297 -4.79 12.29 -25.00
CA VAL A 297 -4.45 13.51 -24.25
C VAL A 297 -2.98 13.48 -23.92
N HIS A 298 -2.25 14.54 -24.22
CA HIS A 298 -0.88 14.66 -23.78
C HIS A 298 -0.82 15.37 -22.43
N ALA A 299 0.01 14.86 -21.52
CA ALA A 299 0.28 15.52 -20.24
C ALA A 299 0.78 16.97 -20.42
N LYS A 300 1.48 17.26 -21.54
CA LYS A 300 1.95 18.60 -21.90
C LYS A 300 0.83 19.62 -22.09
N ASP A 301 -0.37 19.17 -22.43
CA ASP A 301 -1.55 20.02 -22.69
C ASP A 301 -2.35 20.27 -21.41
N VAL A 302 -2.03 19.56 -20.32
CA VAL A 302 -2.70 19.71 -19.02
C VAL A 302 -2.06 20.87 -18.25
N LYS A 303 -2.91 21.75 -17.73
CA LYS A 303 -2.53 22.88 -16.86
C LYS A 303 -2.50 22.47 -15.40
N ARG A 304 -3.55 21.78 -14.92
CA ARG A 304 -3.68 21.29 -13.54
C ARG A 304 -4.77 20.22 -13.41
N ILE A 305 -4.78 19.51 -12.29
CA ILE A 305 -5.79 18.52 -11.91
C ILE A 305 -6.38 18.89 -10.53
N GLU A 306 -7.69 18.73 -10.33
CA GLU A 306 -8.38 18.97 -9.05
C GLU A 306 -9.31 17.82 -8.65
#